data_AF-A0A7C3U9E0-F1
#
_entry.id   AF-A0A7C3U9E0-F1
#
_cell.length_a   1.000
_cell.length_b   1.000
_cell.length_c   1.000
_cell.angle_alpha   90.00
_cell.angle_beta   90.00
_cell.angle_gamma   90.00
#
_symmetry.space_group_name_H-M   'P 1'
#
loop_
_entity.id
_entity.type
_entity.pdbx_description
1 polymer ?
#
loop_
_entity_poly.entity_id
_entity_poly.type
_entity_poly.pdbx_seq_one_letter_code
_entity_poly.pdbx_strand_id
1 'polypeptide(L)' 'MLRERVKRVMKVEDVKISGEVNELVWLRGAEKPPRKLEVRAVRDKDGNVIVFPKA' A
#
# COMPACT_ATOMS: atom_id res chain seq x y z
N MET A 1 -5.34 -1.23 8.93
CA MET A 1 -5.10 -2.00 7.67
C MET A 1 -4.12 -1.25 6.76
N LEU A 2 -3.59 -1.84 5.68
CA LEU A 2 -2.39 -1.38 4.92
C LEU A 2 -2.14 0.15 4.89
N ARG A 3 -3.15 0.94 4.55
CA ARG A 3 -3.09 2.42 4.49
C ARG A 3 -2.66 3.07 5.81
N GLU A 4 -3.21 2.66 6.94
CA GLU A 4 -2.84 3.20 8.27
C GLU A 4 -1.40 2.86 8.65
N ARG A 5 -0.94 1.66 8.26
CA ARG A 5 0.43 1.23 8.55
C ARG A 5 1.43 2.09 7.77
N VAL A 6 1.13 2.38 6.51
CA VAL A 6 1.92 3.29 5.67
C VAL A 6 1.87 4.73 6.23
N LYS A 7 0.69 5.23 6.61
CA LYS A 7 0.56 6.56 7.25
C LYS A 7 1.42 6.67 8.51
N ARG A 8 1.40 5.65 9.39
CA ARG A 8 2.18 5.65 10.65
C ARG A 8 3.68 5.60 10.41
N VAL A 9 4.15 4.74 9.50
CA VAL A 9 5.59 4.57 9.22
C VAL A 9 6.16 5.78 8.49
N MET A 10 5.45 6.29 7.48
CA MET A 10 5.92 7.41 6.65
C MET A 10 5.53 8.79 7.19
N LYS A 11 4.70 8.86 8.24
CA LYS A 11 4.19 10.12 8.84
C LYS A 11 3.60 11.06 7.79
N VAL A 12 2.67 10.55 6.99
CA VAL A 12 2.00 11.30 5.93
C VAL A 12 0.48 11.25 6.08
N GLU A 13 -0.19 12.30 5.61
CA GLU A 13 -1.65 12.40 5.64
C GLU A 13 -2.28 11.73 4.41
N ASP A 14 -1.66 11.89 3.25
CA ASP A 14 -2.16 11.37 1.98
C ASP A 14 -1.34 10.17 1.47
N VAL A 15 -2.07 9.09 1.17
CA VAL A 15 -1.50 7.81 0.71
C VAL A 15 -2.31 7.32 -0.48
N LYS A 16 -1.63 7.24 -1.62
CA LYS A 16 -2.15 6.69 -2.86
C LYS A 16 -1.63 5.27 -3.02
N ILE A 17 -2.55 4.33 -3.23
CA ILE A 17 -2.23 2.92 -3.44
C ILE A 17 -2.42 2.65 -4.93
N SER A 18 -1.39 2.09 -5.58
CA SER A 18 -1.49 1.68 -6.98
C SER A 18 -2.51 0.55 -7.16
N GLY A 19 -3.11 0.47 -8.36
CA GLY A 19 -4.07 -0.59 -8.71
C GLY A 19 -3.48 -1.99 -8.54
N GLU A 20 -2.22 -2.17 -8.88
CA GLU A 20 -1.51 -3.45 -8.76
C GLU A 20 -1.48 -3.98 -7.32
N VAL A 21 -1.25 -3.09 -6.32
CA VAL A 21 -1.30 -3.48 -4.91
C VAL A 21 -2.70 -3.92 -4.52
N ASN A 22 -3.73 -3.26 -5.04
CA ASN A 22 -5.11 -3.67 -4.80
C ASN A 22 -5.36 -5.08 -5.36
N GLU A 23 -4.96 -5.36 -6.60
CA GLU A 23 -5.08 -6.69 -7.18
C GLU A 23 -4.38 -7.77 -6.35
N LEU A 24 -3.18 -7.49 -5.83
CA LEU A 24 -2.47 -8.42 -4.93
C LEU A 24 -3.21 -8.66 -3.60
N VAL A 25 -3.85 -7.63 -3.06
CA VAL A 25 -4.67 -7.76 -1.83
C VAL A 25 -5.86 -8.67 -2.10
N TRP A 26 -6.47 -8.59 -3.29
CA TRP A 26 -7.66 -9.35 -3.67
C TRP A 26 -7.37 -10.65 -4.44
N LEU A 27 -6.11 -11.00 -4.67
CA LEU A 27 -5.69 -12.16 -5.48
C LEU A 27 -6.25 -13.51 -4.99
N ARG A 28 -6.58 -13.61 -3.69
CA ARG A 28 -7.13 -14.81 -3.04
C ARG A 28 -8.62 -14.68 -2.68
N GLY A 29 -9.28 -13.66 -3.22
CA GLY A 29 -10.65 -13.30 -2.89
C GLY A 29 -10.78 -12.52 -1.57
N ALA A 30 -12.00 -12.04 -1.29
CA ALA A 30 -12.31 -11.21 -0.13
C ALA A 30 -12.12 -11.91 1.22
N GLU A 31 -12.30 -13.24 1.25
CA GLU A 31 -12.24 -14.03 2.48
C GLU A 31 -10.82 -14.36 2.93
N LYS A 32 -9.85 -14.37 2.02
CA LYS A 32 -8.47 -14.82 2.30
C LYS A 32 -7.41 -13.82 1.86
N PRO A 33 -7.48 -12.54 2.30
CA PRO A 33 -6.44 -11.58 1.98
C PRO A 33 -5.07 -12.09 2.50
N PRO A 34 -3.98 -11.79 1.79
CA PRO A 34 -2.64 -12.22 2.20
C PRO A 34 -2.25 -11.63 3.56
N ARG A 35 -1.76 -12.47 4.48
CA ARG A 35 -1.30 -12.06 5.82
C ARG A 35 -0.08 -11.15 5.80
N LYS A 36 0.79 -11.30 4.81
CA LYS A 36 2.00 -10.50 4.60
C LYS A 36 2.01 -10.04 3.15
N LEU A 37 2.11 -8.74 2.94
CA LEU A 37 2.28 -8.12 1.64
C LEU A 37 3.48 -7.20 1.72
N GLU A 38 4.48 -7.46 0.89
CA GLU A 38 5.63 -6.57 0.76
C GLU A 38 5.31 -5.49 -0.27
N VAL A 39 5.47 -4.25 0.13
CA VAL A 39 5.18 -3.08 -0.70
C VAL A 39 6.36 -2.13 -0.70
N ARG A 40 6.54 -1.42 -1.81
CA ARG A 40 7.47 -0.30 -1.93
C ARG A 40 6.67 0.98 -1.80
N ALA A 41 7.03 1.84 -0.87
CA ALA A 41 6.40 3.15 -0.70
C ALA A 41 7.40 4.23 -1.12
N VAL A 42 7.00 5.08 -2.06
CA VAL A 42 7.79 6.20 -2.58
C VAL A 42 7.11 7.49 -2.17
N ARG A 43 7.87 8.42 -1.60
CA ARG A 43 7.38 9.76 -1.28
C ARG A 43 7.64 10.68 -2.47
N ASP A 44 6.60 11.36 -2.91
CA ASP A 44 6.68 12.37 -3.95
C ASP A 44 7.00 13.76 -3.36
N LYS A 45 7.41 14.71 -4.21
CA LYS A 45 7.78 16.09 -3.78
C LYS A 45 6.58 16.84 -3.18
N ASP A 46 5.37 16.47 -3.59
CA ASP A 46 4.11 17.04 -3.09
C ASP A 46 3.69 16.49 -1.72
N GLY A 47 4.51 15.66 -1.05
CA GLY A 47 4.20 15.07 0.25
C GLY A 47 3.26 13.87 0.19
N ASN A 48 2.81 13.48 -1.01
CA ASN A 48 2.05 12.26 -1.24
C ASN A 48 2.94 11.01 -1.16
N VAL A 49 2.41 9.92 -0.59
CA VAL A 49 3.08 8.60 -0.66
C VAL A 49 2.35 7.71 -1.64
N ILE A 50 3.09 7.18 -2.61
CA ILE A 50 2.60 6.22 -3.59
C ILE A 50 3.13 4.83 -3.22
N VAL A 51 2.22 3.87 -3.11
CA VAL A 51 2.54 2.48 -2.74
C VAL A 51 2.47 1.59 -3.98
N PHE A 52 3.57 0.90 -4.25
CA PHE A 52 3.76 -0.05 -5.34
C PHE A 52 3.96 -1.47 -4.82
N PRO A 53 3.61 -2.49 -5.61
CA PRO A 53 3.95 -3.86 -5.27
C PRO A 53 5.47 -4.02 -5.24
N LYS A 54 5.98 -4.82 -4.30
CA LYS A 54 7.37 -5.27 -4.39
C LYS A 54 7.40 -6.39 -5.44
N ALA A 55 8.01 -6.11 -6.59
CA ALA A 55 8.36 -7.13 -7.59
C ALA A 55 9.24 -8.21 -6.96
#